data_AF-A0A1S4E853-F1
#
_entry.id   AF-A0A1S4E853-F1
#
_cell.length_a   1.000
_cell.length_b   1.000
_cell.length_c   1.000
_cell.angle_alpha   90.00
_cell.angle_beta   90.00
_cell.angle_gamma   90.00
#
_symmetry.space_group_name_H-M   'P 1'
#
loop_
_entity.id
_entity.type
_entity.pdbx_description
1 polymer ?
#
loop_
_entity_poly.entity_id
_entity_poly.type
_entity_poly.pdbx_seq_one_letter_code
_entity_poly.pdbx_strand_id
1 'polypeptide(L)'
;METLLVFIVADRKFIVEKCNDHNHENVDEKVLNRQKMSNSLKRKAMTDISSRPAKLICTELKKDDMETLDSNDLVLIRHNMHRARLSIHPVLPKKLKEAHESVEKINIQTNIGEKFLLVNDAESNIIVFSTVSNLEVLCKCEKIFVDGINTFFQGEPIRT
;
A
#
# COMPACT_ATOMS: atom_id res chain seq x y z
N MET A 1 -36.65 22.43 -15.30
CA MET A 1 -36.73 22.00 -13.89
C MET A 1 -38.12 21.44 -13.68
N GLU A 2 -38.29 20.12 -13.79
CA GLU A 2 -39.49 19.43 -13.32
C GLU A 2 -39.04 18.14 -12.64
N THR A 3 -39.25 18.10 -11.33
CA THR A 3 -38.94 16.98 -10.46
C THR A 3 -40.13 16.03 -10.47
N LEU A 4 -40.00 14.86 -11.10
CA LEU A 4 -41.02 13.82 -11.05
C LEU A 4 -40.82 12.94 -9.81
N LEU A 5 -41.76 13.08 -8.87
CA LEU A 5 -41.87 12.32 -7.63
C LEU A 5 -42.39 10.90 -7.93
N VAL A 6 -41.57 9.88 -7.67
CA VAL A 6 -41.98 8.48 -7.79
C VAL A 6 -42.60 8.03 -6.47
N PHE A 7 -43.91 7.80 -6.45
CA PHE A 7 -44.61 7.15 -5.34
C PHE A 7 -44.48 5.63 -5.46
N ILE A 8 -43.81 5.00 -4.48
CA ILE A 8 -43.81 3.55 -4.34
C ILE A 8 -44.93 3.18 -3.37
N VAL A 9 -46.06 2.75 -3.91
CA VAL A 9 -47.11 2.07 -3.12
C VAL A 9 -46.62 0.65 -2.86
N ALA A 10 -46.39 0.33 -1.59
CA ALA A 10 -46.03 -1.00 -1.14
C ALA A 10 -47.07 -2.04 -1.58
N ASP A 11 -46.61 -3.25 -1.90
CA ASP A 11 -47.39 -4.49 -2.11
C ASP A 11 -47.85 -4.95 -3.50
N ARG A 12 -47.25 -4.53 -4.63
CA ARG A 12 -47.43 -5.31 -5.89
C ARG A 12 -46.15 -5.47 -6.73
N LYS A 13 -45.76 -6.75 -6.93
CA LYS A 13 -44.72 -7.27 -7.83
C LYS A 13 -45.07 -7.09 -9.33
N PHE A 14 -45.43 -5.89 -9.76
CA PHE A 14 -45.62 -5.61 -11.19
C PHE A 14 -44.86 -4.34 -11.55
N ILE A 15 -43.85 -4.49 -12.40
CA ILE A 15 -43.17 -3.37 -13.03
C ILE A 15 -44.15 -2.78 -14.03
N VAL A 16 -44.74 -1.63 -13.70
CA VAL A 16 -45.77 -0.97 -14.52
C VAL A 16 -45.17 -0.39 -15.79
N GLU A 17 -43.93 0.11 -15.72
CA GLU A 17 -43.22 0.66 -16.86
C GLU A 17 -41.72 0.61 -16.59
N LYS A 18 -40.94 0.13 -17.58
CA LYS A 18 -39.48 0.16 -17.54
C LYS A 18 -38.99 1.01 -18.70
N CYS A 19 -38.74 2.29 -18.44
CA CYS A 19 -38.13 3.17 -19.42
C CYS A 19 -36.63 2.84 -19.51
N ASN A 20 -36.27 2.07 -20.53
CA ASN A 20 -34.91 1.62 -20.83
C ASN A 20 -34.24 2.47 -21.93
N ASP A 21 -34.78 3.66 -22.19
CA ASP A 21 -34.31 4.52 -23.27
C ASP A 21 -33.04 5.26 -22.85
N HIS A 22 -31.90 4.67 -23.19
CA HIS A 22 -30.58 5.25 -22.96
C HIS A 22 -30.16 6.04 -24.19
N ASN A 23 -30.49 7.34 -24.23
CA ASN A 23 -30.11 8.23 -25.32
C ASN A 23 -28.70 8.84 -25.10
N HIS A 24 -27.72 8.00 -24.82
CA HIS A 24 -26.31 8.40 -24.77
C HIS A 24 -25.48 7.53 -25.69
N GLU A 25 -24.43 8.10 -26.25
CA GLU A 25 -23.48 7.33 -27.06
C GLU A 25 -22.82 6.23 -26.22
N ASN A 26 -22.49 5.11 -26.86
CA ASN A 26 -21.80 4.03 -26.19
C ASN A 26 -20.42 4.52 -25.73
N VAL A 27 -20.04 4.16 -24.50
CA VAL A 27 -18.72 4.50 -23.98
C VAL A 27 -17.67 3.74 -24.77
N ASP A 28 -16.59 4.44 -25.13
CA ASP A 28 -15.44 3.87 -25.82
C ASP A 28 -14.91 2.63 -25.09
N GLU A 29 -14.74 1.54 -25.85
CA GLU A 29 -14.26 0.25 -25.36
C GLU A 29 -12.90 0.37 -24.67
N LYS A 30 -12.02 1.26 -25.15
CA LYS A 30 -10.74 1.55 -24.51
C LYS A 30 -10.90 2.10 -23.09
N VAL A 31 -11.89 2.97 -22.87
CA VAL A 31 -12.18 3.56 -21.55
C VAL A 31 -12.69 2.48 -20.60
N LEU A 32 -13.60 1.63 -21.07
CA LEU A 32 -14.14 0.51 -20.30
C LEU A 32 -13.04 -0.49 -19.92
N ASN A 33 -12.19 -0.86 -20.87
CA ASN A 33 -11.08 -1.78 -20.67
C ASN A 33 -10.06 -1.22 -19.68
N ARG A 34 -9.68 0.06 -19.81
CA ARG A 34 -8.80 0.72 -18.84
C ARG A 34 -9.41 0.72 -17.45
N GLN A 35 -10.70 1.01 -17.32
CA GLN A 35 -11.37 1.05 -16.02
C GLN A 35 -11.42 -0.33 -15.36
N LYS A 36 -11.76 -1.38 -16.13
CA LYS A 36 -11.75 -2.78 -15.68
C LYS A 36 -10.37 -3.18 -15.15
N MET A 37 -9.33 -2.94 -15.95
CA MET A 37 -7.95 -3.26 -15.57
C MET A 37 -7.48 -2.46 -14.37
N SER A 38 -7.69 -1.13 -14.39
CA SER A 38 -7.32 -0.22 -13.31
C SER A 38 -7.94 -0.67 -11.99
N ASN A 39 -9.24 -0.97 -11.97
CA ASN A 39 -9.94 -1.40 -10.74
C ASN A 39 -9.44 -2.75 -10.22
N SER A 40 -9.21 -3.71 -11.11
CA SER A 40 -8.64 -5.01 -10.73
C SER A 40 -7.25 -4.85 -10.10
N LEU A 41 -6.37 -4.10 -10.75
CA LEU A 41 -5.01 -3.84 -10.27
C LEU A 41 -4.97 -2.98 -9.01
N LYS A 42 -5.92 -2.05 -8.83
CA LYS A 42 -6.04 -1.24 -7.62
C LYS A 42 -6.26 -2.13 -6.40
N ARG A 43 -7.21 -3.09 -6.50
CA ARG A 43 -7.47 -4.06 -5.41
C ARG A 43 -6.25 -4.95 -5.14
N LYS A 44 -5.61 -5.47 -6.19
CA LYS A 44 -4.42 -6.32 -6.04
C LYS A 44 -3.21 -5.59 -5.47
N ALA A 45 -3.03 -4.33 -5.85
CA ALA A 45 -1.95 -3.49 -5.34
C ALA A 45 -2.10 -3.21 -3.84
N MET A 46 -3.34 -3.25 -3.32
CA MET A 46 -3.64 -3.10 -1.90
C MET A 46 -3.41 -4.41 -1.12
N THR A 47 -3.74 -5.56 -1.70
CA THR A 47 -3.54 -6.86 -1.05
C THR A 47 -2.08 -7.32 -1.09
N ASP A 48 -1.38 -7.05 -2.20
CA ASP A 48 0.01 -7.44 -2.42
C ASP A 48 0.87 -6.18 -2.58
N ILE A 49 1.16 -5.56 -1.43
CA ILE A 49 1.96 -4.33 -1.33
C ILE A 49 3.42 -4.57 -1.76
N SER A 50 3.99 -5.72 -1.39
CA SER A 50 5.41 -6.03 -1.59
C SER A 50 5.74 -6.39 -3.03
N SER A 51 4.76 -6.84 -3.82
CA SER A 51 4.98 -7.11 -5.24
C SER A 51 5.32 -5.85 -6.03
N ARG A 52 6.20 -6.01 -7.02
CA ARG A 52 6.51 -4.92 -7.96
C ARG A 52 5.28 -4.62 -8.82
N PRO A 53 4.85 -3.35 -9.00
CA PRO A 53 3.69 -2.99 -9.81
C PRO A 53 3.75 -3.53 -11.24
N ALA A 54 4.94 -3.56 -11.84
CA ALA A 54 5.15 -4.13 -13.17
C ALA A 54 4.77 -5.62 -13.24
N LYS A 55 5.10 -6.40 -12.20
CA LYS A 55 4.72 -7.82 -12.15
C LYS A 55 3.20 -7.96 -12.13
N LEU A 56 2.49 -7.19 -11.29
CA LEU A 56 1.03 -7.21 -11.23
C LEU A 56 0.39 -6.84 -12.57
N ILE A 57 0.87 -5.78 -13.21
CA ILE A 57 0.40 -5.32 -14.53
C ILE A 57 0.59 -6.44 -15.56
N CYS A 58 1.80 -6.99 -15.68
CA CYS A 58 2.09 -8.07 -16.62
C CYS A 58 1.26 -9.32 -16.35
N THR A 59 1.00 -9.67 -15.08
CA THR A 59 0.15 -10.82 -14.76
C THR A 59 -1.31 -10.60 -15.14
N GLU A 60 -1.78 -9.35 -15.15
CA GLU A 60 -3.16 -9.04 -15.52
C GLU A 60 -3.34 -9.01 -17.03
N LEU A 61 -2.37 -8.44 -17.75
CA LEU A 61 -2.36 -8.42 -19.22
C LEU A 61 -2.31 -9.82 -19.84
N LYS A 62 -1.80 -10.82 -19.11
CA LYS A 62 -1.80 -12.23 -19.57
C LYS A 62 -3.15 -12.93 -19.47
N LYS A 63 -4.12 -12.36 -18.75
CA LYS A 63 -5.42 -13.01 -18.49
C LYS A 63 -6.48 -12.66 -19.52
N ASP A 64 -6.36 -11.50 -20.13
CA ASP A 64 -7.35 -10.93 -21.04
C ASP A 64 -6.58 -10.12 -22.09
N ASP A 65 -6.86 -10.35 -23.37
CA ASP A 65 -6.22 -9.64 -24.47
C ASP A 65 -6.82 -8.23 -24.55
N MET A 66 -6.11 -7.27 -23.96
CA MET A 66 -6.53 -5.87 -23.88
C MET A 66 -5.84 -5.07 -24.97
N GLU A 67 -6.08 -5.43 -26.24
CA GLU A 67 -5.43 -4.82 -27.41
C GLU A 67 -5.69 -3.30 -27.54
N THR A 68 -6.73 -2.79 -26.88
CA THR A 68 -7.11 -1.37 -26.94
C THR A 68 -6.28 -0.45 -26.03
N LEU A 69 -5.46 -1.00 -25.12
CA LEU A 69 -4.67 -0.22 -24.17
C LEU A 69 -3.35 0.26 -24.75
N ASP A 70 -3.01 1.52 -24.49
CA ASP A 70 -1.72 2.09 -24.88
C ASP A 70 -0.75 2.27 -23.70
N SER A 71 0.46 2.72 -24.02
CA SER A 71 1.50 3.01 -23.02
C SER A 71 1.10 4.11 -22.02
N ASN A 72 0.29 5.09 -22.43
CA ASN A 72 -0.18 6.17 -21.55
C ASN A 72 -1.20 5.63 -20.54
N ASP A 73 -2.09 4.74 -20.96
CA ASP A 73 -3.05 4.07 -20.08
C ASP A 73 -2.31 3.27 -18.99
N LEU A 74 -1.20 2.60 -19.33
CA LEU A 74 -0.36 1.90 -18.35
C LEU A 74 0.29 2.85 -17.33
N VAL A 75 0.66 4.06 -17.73
CA VAL A 75 1.15 5.10 -16.81
C VAL A 75 0.05 5.52 -15.83
N LEU A 76 -1.16 5.79 -16.34
CA LEU A 76 -2.31 6.15 -15.52
C LEU A 76 -2.69 5.04 -14.53
N ILE A 77 -2.70 3.79 -14.98
CA ILE A 77 -2.94 2.62 -14.14
C ILE A 77 -1.88 2.53 -13.04
N ARG A 78 -0.59 2.73 -13.38
CA ARG A 78 0.50 2.71 -12.39
C ARG A 78 0.34 3.81 -11.35
N HIS A 79 -0.09 5.01 -11.73
CA HIS A 79 -0.40 6.09 -10.79
C HIS A 79 -1.57 5.71 -9.88
N ASN A 80 -2.64 5.13 -10.41
CA ASN A 80 -3.77 4.67 -9.61
C ASN A 80 -3.38 3.59 -8.60
N MET A 81 -2.53 2.64 -9.00
CA MET A 81 -1.99 1.62 -8.10
C MET A 81 -1.12 2.26 -7.00
N HIS A 82 -0.24 3.18 -7.36
CA HIS A 82 0.62 3.86 -6.40
C HIS A 82 -0.19 4.64 -5.37
N ARG A 83 -1.20 5.41 -5.80
CA ARG A 83 -2.10 6.13 -4.89
C ARG A 83 -2.86 5.18 -3.96
N ALA A 84 -3.29 4.02 -4.46
CA ALA A 84 -3.96 3.01 -3.64
C ALA A 84 -3.01 2.39 -2.59
N ARG A 85 -1.74 2.18 -2.93
CA ARG A 85 -0.72 1.75 -1.95
C ARG A 85 -0.48 2.80 -0.89
N LEU A 86 -0.35 4.07 -1.30
CA LEU A 86 -0.16 5.17 -0.36
C LEU A 86 -1.32 5.32 0.63
N SER A 87 -2.56 4.98 0.25
CA SER A 87 -3.69 5.03 1.20
C SER A 87 -3.62 4.00 2.33
N ILE A 88 -2.76 2.97 2.22
CA ILE A 88 -2.56 1.97 3.28
C ILE A 88 -1.44 2.38 4.23
N HIS A 89 -0.41 3.05 3.71
CA HIS A 89 0.71 3.49 4.52
C HIS A 89 0.31 4.67 5.42
N PRO A 90 0.85 4.73 6.65
CA PRO A 90 0.62 5.88 7.51
C PRO A 90 1.17 7.15 6.86
N VAL A 91 0.50 8.27 7.12
CA VAL A 91 0.96 9.58 6.65
C VAL A 91 2.32 9.87 7.24
N LEU A 92 3.25 10.34 6.41
CA LEU A 92 4.59 10.71 6.88
C LEU A 92 4.47 11.82 7.93
N PRO A 93 5.02 11.63 9.14
CA PRO A 93 4.96 12.64 10.20
C PRO A 93 5.71 13.90 9.75
N LYS A 94 5.14 15.07 10.02
CA LYS A 94 5.74 16.36 9.64
C LYS A 94 6.53 16.98 10.78
N LYS A 95 6.27 16.55 12.01
CA LYS A 95 6.91 17.02 13.24
C LYS A 95 7.58 15.86 13.97
N LEU A 96 8.63 16.17 14.73
CA LEU A 96 9.34 15.16 15.53
C LEU A 96 8.40 14.48 16.53
N LYS A 97 7.55 15.24 17.22
CA LYS A 97 6.55 14.69 18.14
C LYS A 97 5.62 13.68 17.47
N GLU A 98 5.10 14.01 16.28
CA GLU A 98 4.24 13.10 15.50
C GLU A 98 4.99 11.83 15.10
N ALA A 99 6.30 11.93 14.84
CA ALA A 99 7.13 10.77 14.53
C ALA A 99 7.26 9.83 15.73
N HIS A 100 7.56 10.36 16.92
CA HIS A 100 7.60 9.56 18.16
C HIS A 100 6.27 8.86 18.44
N GLU A 101 5.15 9.59 18.33
CA GLU A 101 3.80 9.02 18.51
C GLU A 101 3.46 7.96 17.45
N SER A 102 3.94 8.13 16.21
CA SER A 102 3.70 7.18 15.13
C SER A 102 4.50 5.90 15.33
N VAL A 103 5.77 6.01 15.73
CA VAL A 103 6.64 4.86 16.00
C VAL A 103 6.11 4.04 17.18
N GLU A 104 5.58 4.70 18.22
CA GLU A 104 5.02 4.02 19.38
C GLU A 104 3.74 3.22 19.06
N LYS A 105 2.93 3.71 18.12
CA LYS A 105 1.71 3.01 17.66
C LYS A 105 2.01 1.77 16.83
N ILE A 106 3.19 1.68 16.23
CA ILE A 106 3.57 0.56 15.37
C ILE A 106 4.20 -0.52 16.25
N ASN A 107 3.64 -1.73 16.21
CA ASN A 107 4.25 -2.89 16.86
C ASN A 107 5.42 -3.42 16.02
N ILE A 108 6.62 -2.88 16.24
CA ILE A 108 7.83 -3.24 15.48
C ILE A 108 8.52 -4.43 16.15
N GLN A 109 8.50 -5.57 15.47
CA GLN A 109 9.08 -6.83 15.92
C GLN A 109 10.00 -7.42 14.86
N THR A 110 10.96 -8.25 15.30
CA THR A 110 11.80 -9.05 14.41
C THR A 110 11.02 -10.24 13.84
N ASN A 111 11.61 -10.93 12.86
CA ASN A 111 11.07 -12.20 12.34
C ASN A 111 11.00 -13.32 13.41
N ILE A 112 11.69 -13.16 14.53
CA ILE A 112 11.70 -14.09 15.67
C ILE A 112 10.67 -13.65 16.74
N GLY A 113 10.01 -12.49 16.56
CA GLY A 113 9.01 -11.95 17.49
C GLY A 113 9.60 -11.12 18.64
N GLU A 114 10.89 -10.77 18.58
CA GLU A 114 11.53 -9.90 19.56
C GLU A 114 11.15 -8.43 19.30
N LYS A 115 10.92 -7.64 20.35
CA LYS A 115 10.66 -6.20 20.22
C LYS A 115 11.91 -5.50 19.67
N PHE A 116 11.76 -4.79 18.55
CA PHE A 116 12.89 -4.14 17.86
C PHE A 116 13.00 -2.63 18.14
N LEU A 117 11.98 -2.03 18.75
CA LEU A 117 12.06 -0.67 19.27
C LEU A 117 12.62 -0.71 20.70
N LEU A 118 13.90 -0.38 20.85
CA LEU A 118 14.61 -0.44 22.13
C LEU A 118 14.34 0.80 22.98
N VAL A 119 14.55 1.99 22.40
CA VAL A 119 14.36 3.28 23.09
C VAL A 119 13.60 4.23 22.18
N ASN A 120 12.61 4.91 22.75
CA ASN A 120 11.89 6.01 22.13
C ASN A 120 11.88 7.19 23.11
N ASP A 121 12.89 8.05 23.05
CA ASP A 121 13.01 9.22 23.92
C ASP A 121 12.53 10.48 23.18
N ALA A 122 11.35 10.96 23.56
CA ALA A 122 10.74 12.15 23.00
C ALA A 122 11.35 13.46 23.52
N GLU A 123 12.06 13.46 24.66
CA GLU A 123 12.70 14.66 25.21
C GLU A 123 14.01 14.95 24.45
N SER A 124 14.85 13.93 24.29
CA SER A 124 16.10 14.05 23.52
C SER A 124 15.90 13.94 22.01
N ASN A 125 14.69 13.61 21.55
CA ASN A 125 14.35 13.29 20.17
C ASN A 125 15.20 12.15 19.57
N ILE A 126 15.47 11.12 20.36
CA ILE A 126 16.29 9.97 19.98
C ILE A 126 15.41 8.73 19.88
N ILE A 127 15.53 8.02 18.75
CA ILE A 127 14.87 6.74 18.52
C ILE A 127 15.95 5.70 18.23
N VAL A 128 15.97 4.63 19.03
CA VAL A 128 16.95 3.55 18.90
C VAL A 128 16.23 2.26 18.50
N PHE A 129 16.58 1.77 17.31
CA PHE A 129 16.15 0.47 16.82
C PHE A 129 17.25 -0.55 17.06
N SER A 130 16.97 -1.49 17.95
CA SER A 130 17.84 -2.63 18.23
C SER A 130 17.05 -3.65 19.04
N THR A 131 17.64 -4.81 19.26
CA THR A 131 17.13 -5.80 20.20
C THR A 131 18.08 -5.97 21.37
N VAL A 132 17.58 -6.58 22.45
CA VAL A 132 18.44 -6.92 23.61
C VAL A 132 19.49 -7.92 23.16
N SER A 133 19.10 -8.90 22.34
CA SER A 133 20.03 -9.88 21.76
C SER A 133 21.15 -9.22 20.94
N ASN A 134 20.82 -8.22 20.12
CA ASN A 134 21.83 -7.48 19.36
C ASN A 134 22.79 -6.71 20.28
N LEU A 135 22.27 -6.14 21.37
CA LEU A 135 23.10 -5.43 22.35
C LEU A 135 24.03 -6.39 23.12
N GLU A 136 23.55 -7.58 23.49
CA GLU A 136 24.38 -8.61 24.11
C GLU A 136 25.51 -9.08 23.19
N VAL A 137 25.23 -9.24 21.88
CA VAL A 137 26.25 -9.59 20.89
C VAL A 137 27.28 -8.47 20.78
N LEU A 138 26.83 -7.22 20.70
CA LEU A 138 27.71 -6.05 20.69
C LEU A 138 28.60 -6.00 21.93
N CYS A 139 28.09 -6.33 23.12
CA CYS A 139 28.88 -6.40 24.36
C CYS A 139 29.93 -7.53 24.36
N LYS A 140 29.73 -8.59 23.57
CA LYS A 140 30.66 -9.73 23.44
C LYS A 140 31.73 -9.49 22.37
N CYS A 141 31.53 -8.51 21.50
CA CYS A 141 32.48 -8.17 20.43
C CYS A 141 33.62 -7.29 20.97
N GLU A 142 34.86 -7.68 20.69
CA GLU A 142 36.05 -6.87 21.02
C GLU A 142 36.27 -5.75 20.00
N LYS A 143 35.91 -5.98 18.75
CA LYS A 143 36.09 -5.05 17.63
C LYS A 143 34.76 -4.87 16.90
N ILE A 144 34.39 -3.61 16.69
CA ILE A 144 33.20 -3.22 15.94
C ILE A 144 33.68 -2.50 14.69
N PHE A 145 33.35 -3.04 13.52
CA PHE A 145 33.60 -2.36 12.26
C PHE A 145 32.36 -1.54 11.88
N VAL A 146 32.56 -0.24 11.66
CA VAL A 146 31.50 0.70 11.30
C VAL A 146 31.81 1.27 9.92
N ASP A 147 30.99 0.94 8.92
CA ASP A 147 31.05 1.56 7.59
C ASP A 147 30.08 2.75 7.51
N GLY A 148 30.55 3.88 6.99
CA GLY A 148 29.97 5.21 7.20
C GLY A 148 28.74 5.55 6.38
N ILE A 149 28.16 4.62 5.61
CA ILE A 149 27.17 4.98 4.58
C ILE A 149 25.84 4.24 4.71
N ASN A 150 25.80 3.01 5.26
CA ASN A 150 24.58 2.27 5.64
C ASN A 150 24.96 1.12 6.59
N THR A 151 24.82 1.29 7.90
CA THR A 151 25.42 0.40 8.91
C THR A 151 24.66 -0.92 9.09
N PHE A 152 25.25 -2.00 8.59
CA PHE A 152 25.04 -3.37 9.08
C PHE A 152 26.14 -3.70 10.09
N PHE A 153 25.77 -4.18 11.28
CA PHE A 153 26.74 -4.64 12.28
C PHE A 153 27.09 -6.10 12.02
N GLN A 154 28.34 -6.38 11.67
CA GLN A 154 28.90 -7.73 11.70
C GLN A 154 29.97 -7.79 12.78
N GLY A 155 29.73 -8.61 13.80
CA GLY A 155 30.72 -8.94 14.83
C GLY A 155 31.21 -10.37 14.63
N GLU A 156 32.52 -10.59 14.66
CA GLU A 156 33.06 -11.96 14.70
C GLU A 156 33.00 -12.51 16.13
N PRO A 157 32.47 -13.74 16.33
CA PRO A 157 32.46 -14.37 17.65
C PRO A 157 33.85 -14.89 18.04
N ILE A 158 34.09 -14.98 19.36
CA ILE A 158 35.30 -15.50 19.98
C ILE A 158 35.55 -16.94 19.50
N ARG A 159 36.67 -17.17 18.81
CA ARG A 159 37.22 -18.52 18.61
C ARG A 159 37.98 -18.91 19.88
N THR A 160 37.33 -19.67 20.76
CA THR A 160 38.02 -20.50 21.76
C THR A 160 38.64 -21.72 21.12
#